data_AF-A0A6C0ILN7-F1
#
_entry.id   AF-A0A6C0ILN7-F1
#
_cell.length_a   1.000
_cell.length_b   1.000
_cell.length_c   1.000
_cell.angle_alpha   90.00
_cell.angle_beta   90.00
_cell.angle_gamma   90.00
#
_symmetry.space_group_name_H-M   'P 1'
#
loop_
_entity.id
_entity.type
_entity.pdbx_description
1 polymer ?
#
loop_
_entity_poly.entity_id
_entity_poly.type
_entity_poly.pdbx_seq_one_letter_code
_entity_poly.pdbx_strand_id
1 'polypeptide(L)'
;MLEGLGSFQKNVVIVACVVLIIAIAFIGWILSSGVNDMPWPPSVSNCPDYWEDQQGDGTSCFNSKRLGKCGIGPYNLKGWNKPNSACASKGMMESCDLTWDGITSLDACSDSYKKRAVADGTW
;
A
#
# COMPACT_ATOMS: atom_id res chain seq x y z
N MET A 1 36.86 2.20 -29.28
CA MET A 1 36.92 1.36 -28.06
C MET A 1 36.92 -0.15 -28.33
N LEU A 2 36.34 -0.66 -29.43
CA LEU A 2 36.35 -2.10 -29.75
C LEU A 2 37.46 -2.55 -30.73
N GLU A 3 38.20 -1.62 -31.33
CA GLU A 3 39.17 -1.91 -32.40
C GLU A 3 40.53 -2.43 -31.89
N GLY A 4 40.82 -2.28 -30.60
CA GLY A 4 42.06 -2.79 -29.99
C GLY A 4 41.97 -4.20 -29.42
N LEU A 5 40.80 -4.85 -29.49
CA LEU A 5 40.57 -6.18 -28.88
C LEU A 5 40.74 -7.30 -29.90
N GLY A 6 41.28 -8.43 -29.44
CA GLY A 6 41.36 -9.65 -30.25
C GLY A 6 39.97 -10.19 -30.61
N SER A 7 39.89 -10.97 -31.69
CA SER A 7 38.64 -11.52 -32.23
C SER A 7 37.81 -12.29 -31.19
N PHE A 8 38.46 -13.06 -30.31
CA PHE A 8 37.79 -13.77 -29.20
C PHE A 8 37.15 -12.80 -28.19
N GLN A 9 37.91 -11.82 -27.70
CA GLN A 9 37.44 -10.86 -26.70
C GLN A 9 36.30 -10.00 -27.24
N LYS A 10 36.39 -9.59 -28.52
CA LYS A 10 35.33 -8.84 -29.21
C LYS A 10 34.01 -9.63 -29.24
N ASN A 11 34.06 -10.92 -29.57
CA ASN A 11 32.87 -11.77 -29.59
C ASN A 11 32.26 -11.94 -28.18
N VAL A 12 33.10 -12.15 -27.16
CA VAL A 12 32.64 -12.27 -25.77
C VAL A 12 31.92 -10.99 -25.32
N VAL A 13 32.49 -9.81 -25.60
CA VAL A 13 31.86 -8.52 -25.23
C VAL A 13 30.54 -8.31 -25.95
N ILE A 14 30.45 -8.62 -27.24
CA ILE A 14 29.20 -8.50 -28.01
C ILE A 14 28.13 -9.42 -27.41
N VAL A 15 28.46 -10.69 -27.14
CA VAL A 15 27.51 -11.65 -26.57
C VAL A 15 27.07 -11.21 -25.17
N ALA A 16 27.98 -10.74 -24.32
CA ALA A 16 27.66 -10.24 -22.99
C ALA A 16 26.69 -9.04 -23.04
N CYS A 17 26.88 -8.10 -23.97
CA CYS A 17 25.96 -6.98 -24.16
C CYS A 17 24.57 -7.45 -24.60
N VAL A 18 24.47 -8.41 -25.52
CA VAL A 18 23.18 -8.96 -25.98
C VAL A 18 22.45 -9.64 -24.83
N VAL A 19 23.15 -10.48 -24.05
CA VAL A 19 22.57 -11.17 -22.89
C VAL A 19 22.09 -10.16 -21.84
N LEU A 20 22.86 -9.10 -21.59
CA LEU A 20 22.48 -8.05 -20.64
C LEU A 20 21.20 -7.33 -21.07
N ILE A 21 21.06 -6.98 -22.35
CA ILE A 21 19.87 -6.32 -22.88
C ILE A 21 18.63 -7.22 -22.71
N ILE A 22 18.75 -8.51 -23.01
CA ILE A 22 17.67 -9.48 -22.84
C ILE A 22 17.28 -9.62 -21.37
N ALA A 23 18.25 -9.70 -20.45
CA ALA A 23 18.00 -9.81 -19.02
C ALA A 23 17.24 -8.59 -18.47
N ILE A 24 17.63 -7.37 -18.85
CA ILE A 24 16.96 -6.15 -18.39
C ILE A 24 15.54 -6.05 -18.97
N ALA A 25 15.34 -6.41 -20.25
CA ALA A 25 14.02 -6.44 -20.86
C ALA A 25 13.07 -7.41 -20.14
N PHE A 26 13.56 -8.59 -19.75
CA PHE A 26 12.79 -9.59 -19.01
C PHE A 26 12.40 -9.10 -17.61
N ILE A 27 13.34 -8.50 -16.86
CA ILE A 27 13.06 -7.93 -15.54
C ILE A 27 12.03 -6.79 -15.66
N GLY A 28 12.18 -5.91 -16.65
CA GLY A 28 11.24 -4.82 -16.91
C GLY A 28 9.84 -5.32 -17.21
N TRP A 29 9.71 -6.41 -17.98
CA TRP A 29 8.43 -7.03 -18.27
C TRP A 29 7.76 -7.59 -17.01
N ILE A 30 8.49 -8.34 -16.18
CA ILE A 30 7.96 -8.88 -14.90
C ILE A 30 7.48 -7.74 -13.99
N LEU A 31 8.28 -6.68 -13.86
CA LEU A 31 7.94 -5.57 -12.99
C LEU A 31 6.70 -4.82 -13.50
N SER A 32 6.52 -4.71 -14.82
CA SER A 32 5.34 -4.09 -15.42
C SER A 32 4.04 -4.86 -15.17
N SER A 33 4.12 -6.20 -15.04
CA SER A 33 2.95 -7.04 -14.78
C SER A 33 2.54 -7.10 -13.30
N GLY A 34 3.45 -6.82 -12.37
CA GLY A 34 3.20 -7.04 -10.93
C GLY A 34 2.41 -5.96 -10.20
N VAL A 35 2.14 -4.80 -10.85
CA VAL A 35 1.63 -3.61 -10.15
C VAL A 35 0.12 -3.39 -10.31
N ASN A 36 -0.54 -4.08 -11.24
CA ASN A 36 -1.90 -3.69 -11.66
C ASN A 36 -3.04 -4.35 -10.86
N ASP A 37 -2.80 -5.49 -10.20
CA ASP A 37 -3.88 -6.31 -9.64
C ASP A 37 -3.90 -6.41 -8.10
N MET A 38 -2.98 -5.74 -7.39
CA MET A 38 -3.04 -5.69 -5.92
C MET A 38 -3.78 -4.43 -5.46
N PRO A 39 -4.92 -4.57 -4.75
CA PRO A 39 -5.57 -3.42 -4.14
C PRO A 39 -4.60 -2.79 -3.15
N TRP A 40 -4.28 -1.51 -3.36
CA TRP A 40 -3.46 -0.75 -2.41
C TRP A 40 -4.36 -0.19 -1.30
N PRO A 41 -3.98 -0.37 -0.03
CA PRO A 41 -2.77 -1.03 0.46
C PRO A 41 -2.99 -2.55 0.62
N PRO A 42 -1.94 -3.37 0.42
CA PRO A 42 -2.06 -4.83 0.37
C PRO A 42 -2.50 -5.46 1.70
N SER A 43 -2.28 -4.76 2.81
CA SER A 43 -2.80 -5.12 4.13
C SER A 43 -3.13 -3.87 4.92
N VAL A 44 -4.27 -3.89 5.61
CA VAL A 44 -4.65 -2.89 6.62
C VAL A 44 -5.01 -3.66 7.88
N SER A 45 -4.54 -3.20 9.03
CA SER A 45 -4.96 -3.73 10.33
C SER A 45 -6.47 -3.52 10.56
N ASN A 46 -7.06 -4.36 11.41
CA ASN A 46 -8.48 -4.22 11.78
C ASN A 46 -8.73 -3.02 12.71
N CYS A 47 -7.70 -2.62 13.45
CA CYS A 47 -7.70 -1.45 14.32
C CYS A 47 -6.77 -0.36 13.76
N PRO A 48 -6.96 0.89 14.17
CA PRO A 48 -6.06 2.00 13.85
C PRO A 48 -4.61 1.72 14.25
N ASP A 49 -3.68 2.44 13.63
CA ASP A 49 -2.26 2.25 13.93
C ASP A 49 -1.98 2.47 15.41
N TYR A 50 -1.13 1.59 15.97
CA TYR A 50 -0.77 1.54 17.40
C TYR A 50 -1.92 1.22 18.37
N TRP A 51 -3.11 0.88 17.88
CA TRP A 51 -4.20 0.36 18.69
C TRP A 51 -4.14 -1.17 18.72
N GLU A 52 -4.48 -1.74 19.87
CA GLU A 52 -4.45 -3.18 20.09
C GLU A 52 -5.81 -3.80 19.80
N ASP A 53 -5.86 -4.78 18.90
CA ASP A 53 -7.05 -5.59 18.65
C ASP A 53 -7.06 -6.80 19.60
N GLN A 54 -7.99 -6.80 20.56
CA GLN A 54 -8.12 -7.90 21.52
C GLN A 54 -8.94 -9.08 21.00
N GLN A 55 -9.70 -8.91 19.91
CA GLN A 55 -10.59 -9.95 19.35
C GLN A 55 -10.16 -10.42 17.95
N GLY A 56 -9.31 -9.66 17.27
CA GLY A 56 -8.76 -10.00 15.95
C GLY A 56 -9.70 -9.68 14.78
N ASP A 57 -10.81 -8.98 15.01
CA ASP A 57 -11.79 -8.57 14.00
C ASP A 57 -12.14 -7.07 14.04
N GLY A 58 -11.43 -6.28 14.85
CA GLY A 58 -11.66 -4.84 15.03
C GLY A 58 -12.87 -4.48 15.88
N THR A 59 -13.60 -5.43 16.45
CA THR A 59 -14.73 -5.13 17.36
C THR A 59 -14.28 -4.59 18.72
N SER A 60 -13.01 -4.79 19.08
CA SER A 60 -12.46 -4.45 20.38
C SER A 60 -11.07 -3.87 20.27
N CYS A 61 -10.99 -2.67 19.71
CA CYS A 61 -9.76 -1.90 19.57
C CYS A 61 -9.49 -1.08 20.83
N PHE A 62 -8.25 -1.13 21.33
CA PHE A 62 -7.80 -0.37 22.48
C PHE A 62 -6.68 0.60 22.11
N ASN A 63 -6.86 1.86 22.49
CA ASN A 63 -5.82 2.88 22.42
C ASN A 63 -4.88 2.76 23.63
N SER A 64 -4.13 1.67 23.69
CA SER A 64 -3.26 1.33 24.83
C SER A 64 -2.19 2.39 25.09
N LYS A 65 -1.80 3.13 24.04
CA LYS A 65 -0.81 4.22 24.10
C LYS A 65 -1.41 5.60 24.45
N ARG A 66 -2.74 5.70 24.65
CA ARG A 66 -3.45 6.96 24.93
C ARG A 66 -3.12 8.06 23.91
N LEU A 67 -3.11 7.69 22.64
CA LEU A 67 -2.88 8.62 21.54
C LEU A 67 -4.04 9.62 21.44
N GLY A 68 -3.72 10.89 21.20
CA GLY A 68 -4.71 11.95 21.06
C GLY A 68 -5.56 12.15 22.32
N LYS A 69 -6.82 12.53 22.12
CA LYS A 69 -7.82 12.79 23.17
C LYS A 69 -8.74 11.60 23.43
N CYS A 70 -8.69 10.56 22.60
CA CYS A 70 -9.51 9.38 22.81
C CYS A 70 -8.97 8.53 23.97
N GLY A 71 -9.90 8.05 24.81
CA GLY A 71 -9.60 7.18 25.93
C GLY A 71 -9.05 5.82 25.49
N ILE A 72 -8.85 4.92 26.45
CA ILE A 72 -8.19 3.62 26.20
C ILE A 72 -9.09 2.65 25.42
N GLY A 73 -10.41 2.81 25.47
CA GLY A 73 -11.38 1.92 24.82
C GLY A 73 -12.20 1.08 25.81
N PRO A 74 -12.90 0.03 25.34
CA PRO A 74 -12.85 -0.52 23.97
C PRO A 74 -13.62 0.32 22.94
N TYR A 75 -13.16 0.27 21.68
CA TYR A 75 -13.84 0.84 20.52
C TYR A 75 -14.21 -0.25 19.53
N ASN A 76 -15.43 -0.22 19.01
CA ASN A 76 -15.86 -1.09 17.94
C ASN A 76 -15.60 -0.41 16.59
N LEU A 77 -14.53 -0.84 15.93
CA LEU A 77 -14.03 -0.32 14.66
C LEU A 77 -14.10 -1.41 13.58
N LYS A 78 -15.05 -2.33 13.69
CA LYS A 78 -15.23 -3.41 12.72
C LYS A 78 -15.44 -2.84 11.32
N GLY A 79 -14.55 -3.20 10.41
CA GLY A 79 -14.60 -2.73 9.03
C GLY A 79 -14.28 -1.24 8.88
N TRP A 80 -13.59 -0.63 9.84
CA TRP A 80 -13.03 0.72 9.78
C TRP A 80 -12.16 0.98 8.56
N ASN A 81 -11.50 -0.07 8.08
CA ASN A 81 -10.60 -0.07 6.95
C ASN A 81 -11.29 -0.26 5.59
N LYS A 82 -12.62 -0.38 5.56
CA LYS A 82 -13.35 -0.52 4.31
C LYS A 82 -13.46 0.84 3.60
N PRO A 83 -13.42 0.88 2.27
CA PRO A 83 -13.54 2.13 1.53
C PRO A 83 -14.82 2.91 1.83
N ASN A 84 -15.94 2.21 2.03
CA ASN A 84 -17.22 2.85 2.35
C ASN A 84 -17.29 3.46 3.77
N SER A 85 -16.45 3.01 4.70
CA SER A 85 -16.39 3.52 6.08
C SER A 85 -15.24 4.51 6.29
N ALA A 86 -14.26 4.56 5.38
CA ALA A 86 -13.04 5.35 5.52
C ALA A 86 -13.26 6.85 5.82
N CYS A 87 -14.33 7.47 5.30
CA CYS A 87 -14.65 8.87 5.62
C CYS A 87 -15.16 9.05 7.05
N ALA A 88 -16.08 8.17 7.50
CA ALA A 88 -16.53 8.16 8.89
C ALA A 88 -15.36 7.86 9.83
N SER A 89 -14.47 6.98 9.37
CA SER A 89 -13.25 6.64 10.05
C SER A 89 -12.33 7.85 10.23
N LYS A 90 -12.00 8.55 9.15
CA LYS A 90 -11.24 9.81 9.21
C LYS A 90 -11.85 10.80 10.22
N GLY A 91 -13.16 11.01 10.18
CA GLY A 91 -13.84 11.92 11.11
C GLY A 91 -13.72 11.51 12.59
N MET A 92 -13.75 10.21 12.88
CA MET A 92 -13.52 9.74 14.26
C MET A 92 -12.08 10.00 14.71
N MET A 93 -11.07 9.77 13.85
CA MET A 93 -9.67 10.10 14.20
C MET A 93 -9.49 11.58 14.47
N GLU A 94 -10.02 12.43 13.61
CA GLU A 94 -9.94 13.88 13.79
C GLU A 94 -10.64 14.32 15.09
N SER A 95 -11.77 13.70 15.45
CA SER A 95 -12.44 13.94 16.74
C SER A 95 -11.59 13.53 17.95
N CYS A 96 -10.73 12.52 17.76
CA CYS A 96 -9.75 12.07 18.73
C CYS A 96 -8.47 12.92 18.74
N ASP A 97 -8.37 14.00 17.95
CA ASP A 97 -7.12 14.74 17.74
C ASP A 97 -5.98 13.84 17.23
N LEU A 98 -6.36 12.86 16.39
CA LEU A 98 -5.48 11.92 15.73
C LEU A 98 -5.45 12.23 14.24
N THR A 99 -4.26 12.13 13.65
CA THR A 99 -4.09 12.19 12.21
C THR A 99 -4.56 10.88 11.59
N TRP A 100 -5.42 10.99 10.58
CA TRP A 100 -5.72 9.89 9.68
C TRP A 100 -4.51 9.65 8.78
N ASP A 101 -3.85 8.49 8.93
CA ASP A 101 -2.67 8.15 8.12
C ASP A 101 -3.04 7.81 6.66
N GLY A 102 -4.32 7.53 6.40
CA GLY A 102 -4.80 7.23 5.07
C GLY A 102 -4.46 5.80 4.67
N ILE A 103 -5.51 4.99 4.51
CA ILE A 103 -5.43 3.77 3.71
C ILE A 103 -4.99 4.13 2.27
N THR A 104 -5.16 5.40 1.83
CA THR A 104 -4.69 5.89 0.54
C THR A 104 -4.18 7.34 0.62
N SER A 105 -3.45 7.76 -0.42
CA SER A 105 -3.00 9.14 -0.64
C SER A 105 -4.11 10.13 -1.01
N LEU A 106 -5.33 9.65 -1.27
CA LEU A 106 -6.50 10.49 -1.52
C LEU A 106 -7.24 10.75 -0.22
N ASP A 107 -7.92 11.90 -0.15
CA ASP A 107 -8.85 12.16 0.93
C ASP A 107 -9.98 11.12 0.93
N ALA A 108 -10.13 10.40 2.05
CA ALA A 108 -11.12 9.36 2.24
C ALA A 108 -12.57 9.85 2.08
N CYS A 109 -12.81 11.16 2.23
CA CYS A 109 -14.12 11.78 2.03
C CYS A 109 -14.34 12.35 0.61
N SER A 110 -13.36 12.21 -0.30
CA SER A 110 -13.46 12.76 -1.66
C SER A 110 -14.21 11.85 -2.63
N ASP A 111 -14.86 12.46 -3.63
CA ASP A 111 -15.46 11.73 -4.75
C ASP A 111 -14.43 10.91 -5.54
N SER A 112 -13.19 11.39 -5.63
CA SER A 112 -12.07 10.70 -6.28
C SER A 112 -11.75 9.38 -5.58
N TYR A 113 -11.79 9.36 -4.25
CA TYR A 113 -11.58 8.15 -3.47
C TYR A 113 -12.68 7.12 -3.69
N LYS A 114 -13.94 7.56 -3.66
CA LYS A 114 -15.09 6.70 -3.96
C LYS A 114 -15.01 6.10 -5.37
N LYS A 115 -14.68 6.92 -6.38
CA LYS A 115 -14.53 6.43 -7.76
C LYS A 115 -13.45 5.37 -7.89
N ARG A 116 -12.31 5.54 -7.20
CA ARG A 116 -11.23 4.54 -7.17
C ARG A 116 -11.69 3.24 -6.54
N ALA A 117 -12.31 3.30 -5.36
CA ALA A 117 -12.81 2.10 -4.68
C ALA A 117 -13.86 1.33 -5.50
N VAL A 118 -14.72 2.05 -6.24
CA VAL A 118 -15.69 1.42 -7.17
C VAL A 118 -14.98 0.76 -8.35
N ALA A 119 -13.97 1.42 -8.94
CA ALA A 119 -13.17 0.85 -10.02
C ALA A 119 -12.42 -0.42 -9.59
N ASP A 120 -11.94 -0.43 -8.34
CA ASP A 120 -11.25 -1.56 -7.73
C ASP A 120 -12.20 -2.65 -7.21
N GLY A 121 -13.53 -2.44 -7.26
CA GLY A 121 -14.53 -3.39 -6.78
C GLY A 121 -14.55 -3.57 -5.25
N THR A 122 -14.03 -2.60 -4.50
CA THR A 122 -13.84 -2.67 -3.03
C THR A 122 -14.83 -1.81 -2.23
N TRP A 123 -15.73 -1.09 -2.90
CA TRP A 123 -16.73 -0.20 -2.28
C TRP A 123 -17.87 -0.94 -1.56
#